data_AF-A0A8C0IHT7-F1
#
_entry.id   AF-A0A8C0IHT7-F1
#
_cell.length_a   1.000
_cell.length_b   1.000
_cell.length_c   1.000
_cell.angle_alpha   90.00
_cell.angle_beta   90.00
_cell.angle_gamma   90.00
#
_symmetry.space_group_name_H-M   'P 1'
#
loop_
_entity.id
_entity.type
_entity.pdbx_description
1 polymer ?
#
loop_
_entity_poly.entity_id
_entity_poly.type
_entity_poly.pdbx_seq_one_letter_code
_entity_poly.pdbx_strand_id
1 'polypeptide(L)'
;MDFLLFQFGLCTFKYDHTEEKYIMKSFNFYIFPKPFNRSSPDVKFVCQSSSIDFLANQGFDFNKVFRNGIPYLNQEEERQLREQYDEKRSQANGVGSLSYISPNATKCPVTIPEDQKKFIEKVVEQIEDLLKNEENESLELEPCTGGLKYELLRKERYIAISKVNEEERKRREQQKQAKEQEELNDAVGFSRVVHAIANSGKLVIGHNMLLDVMHTIHQFYCPLPDDLSEFKEVTSCYCFSKLILFIINNTSLAELEKRLKEVPFSPPKVESAEGFPSYDTASEQLHEAGYDAYITGLCFISMANFLGSFLSPPKNHVSARSKLIEPFFNKLFLMRVMDIPYLNLEGPDLQPKRDHVLHVTFPKEWKTSDLYQLFSAFGNIQVSWIDDTSAFVSLSQPEQVQIAVNTSRYAESYRIQTYAEYVEKKHEEKQAKRKCTEDSWKEMERKRLKTQCTPYVSQSRYYCVNSFTGTSTVGKRSMSPIQEETGSDDMEEEEGQDPEYDQTESCAEPLPDGKKRAKKFKKIKTEQVPAGCNSTENVPL
;
A
#
# COMPACT_ATOMS: atom_id res chain seq x y z
N MET A 1 9.33 0.33 -1.99
CA MET A 1 8.85 -0.65 -0.98
C MET A 1 7.79 -1.45 -1.71
N ASP A 2 8.12 -2.69 -2.09
CA ASP A 2 7.71 -3.14 -3.43
C ASP A 2 6.49 -4.09 -3.40
N PHE A 3 6.11 -4.56 -2.21
CA PHE A 3 4.87 -5.30 -1.97
C PHE A 3 3.70 -4.35 -1.66
N LEU A 4 2.48 -4.76 -2.00
CA LEU A 4 1.26 -3.96 -1.85
C LEU A 4 0.48 -4.34 -0.57
N LEU A 5 0.00 -3.35 0.18
CA LEU A 5 -0.93 -3.59 1.31
C LEU A 5 -2.38 -3.57 0.80
N PHE A 6 -2.80 -4.69 0.24
CA PHE A 6 -4.09 -4.82 -0.45
C PHE A 6 -5.31 -5.14 0.44
N GLN A 7 -5.11 -5.40 1.73
CA GLN A 7 -6.18 -5.48 2.73
C GLN A 7 -5.71 -4.76 4.00
N PHE A 8 -6.54 -3.85 4.51
CA PHE A 8 -6.31 -3.17 5.79
C PHE A 8 -7.43 -3.55 6.77
N GLY A 9 -7.04 -4.14 7.90
CA GLY A 9 -7.94 -4.48 9.00
C GLY A 9 -8.04 -3.33 10.00
N LEU A 10 -9.26 -2.98 10.40
CA LEU A 10 -9.51 -1.98 11.44
C LEU A 10 -10.57 -2.48 12.41
N CYS A 11 -10.17 -2.76 13.65
CA CYS A 11 -11.12 -2.98 14.74
C CYS A 11 -11.14 -1.79 15.69
N THR A 12 -12.30 -1.16 15.85
CA THR A 12 -12.50 -0.05 16.79
C THR A 12 -13.10 -0.57 18.09
N PHE A 13 -12.68 0.00 19.23
CA PHE A 13 -13.15 -0.39 20.56
C PHE A 13 -13.62 0.83 21.35
N LYS A 14 -14.82 0.74 21.96
CA LYS A 14 -15.36 1.72 22.91
C LYS A 14 -15.71 0.99 24.20
N TYR A 15 -15.15 1.41 25.34
CA TYR A 15 -15.59 0.90 26.64
C TYR A 15 -16.93 1.52 27.03
N ASP A 16 -17.86 0.71 27.51
CA ASP A 16 -19.08 1.15 28.17
C ASP A 16 -18.90 1.06 29.69
N HIS A 17 -19.07 2.20 30.37
CA HIS A 17 -18.93 2.31 31.82
C HIS A 17 -20.18 1.85 32.59
N THR A 18 -21.29 1.59 31.90
CA THR A 18 -22.57 1.14 32.48
C THR A 18 -22.59 -0.39 32.57
N GLU A 19 -22.18 -1.04 31.49
CA GLU A 19 -22.21 -2.49 31.29
C GLU A 19 -20.86 -3.19 31.60
N GLU A 20 -19.83 -2.40 31.93
CA GLU A 20 -18.44 -2.82 32.15
C GLU A 20 -17.85 -3.69 31.03
N LYS A 21 -18.16 -3.37 29.77
CA LYS A 21 -17.78 -4.15 28.58
C LYS A 21 -17.28 -3.28 27.44
N TYR A 22 -16.53 -3.87 26.52
CA TYR A 22 -16.14 -3.22 25.28
C TYR A 22 -17.15 -3.48 24.16
N ILE A 23 -17.56 -2.42 23.48
CA ILE A 23 -18.31 -2.48 22.23
C ILE A 23 -17.30 -2.37 21.09
N MET A 24 -17.27 -3.36 20.19
CA MET A 24 -16.36 -3.40 19.04
C MET A 24 -17.08 -3.13 17.70
N LYS A 25 -16.29 -2.73 16.69
CA LYS A 25 -16.68 -2.75 15.26
C LYS A 25 -15.45 -3.10 14.42
N SER A 26 -15.51 -4.19 13.66
CA SER A 26 -14.49 -4.60 12.69
C SER A 26 -14.80 -4.10 11.27
N PHE A 27 -13.75 -3.84 10.49
CA PHE A 27 -13.80 -3.45 9.09
C PHE A 27 -12.63 -4.11 8.33
N ASN A 28 -12.88 -4.51 7.09
CA ASN A 28 -11.86 -4.95 6.13
C ASN A 28 -11.93 -4.08 4.88
N PHE A 29 -10.91 -3.27 4.67
CA PHE A 29 -10.78 -2.43 3.48
C PHE A 29 -9.90 -3.16 2.47
N TYR A 30 -10.46 -3.51 1.31
CA TYR A 30 -9.73 -4.10 0.19
C TYR A 30 -9.27 -2.96 -0.72
N ILE A 31 -7.96 -2.86 -0.98
CA ILE A 31 -7.31 -1.64 -1.45
C ILE A 31 -6.47 -1.96 -2.70
N PHE A 32 -6.52 -1.11 -3.71
CA PHE A 32 -5.77 -1.31 -4.96
C PHE A 32 -5.40 0.04 -5.62
N PRO A 33 -4.14 0.24 -6.08
CA PRO A 33 -3.71 1.49 -6.72
C PRO A 33 -4.24 1.58 -8.16
N LYS A 34 -5.55 1.75 -8.30
CA LYS A 34 -6.23 1.90 -9.58
C LYS A 34 -5.92 3.29 -10.16
N PRO A 35 -5.28 3.41 -11.35
CA PRO A 35 -5.01 4.71 -11.95
C PRO A 35 -6.31 5.50 -12.19
N PHE A 36 -6.41 6.69 -11.60
CA PHE A 36 -7.61 7.54 -11.70
C PHE A 36 -7.85 8.05 -13.12
N ASN A 37 -6.78 8.41 -13.84
CA ASN A 37 -6.82 8.79 -15.25
C ASN A 37 -5.54 8.34 -15.99
N ARG A 38 -5.48 8.57 -17.31
CA ARG A 38 -4.34 8.16 -18.18
C ARG A 38 -3.01 8.86 -17.88
N SER A 39 -3.00 9.87 -17.02
CA SER A 39 -1.82 10.61 -16.55
C SER A 39 -1.51 10.35 -15.07
N SER A 40 -2.31 9.53 -14.37
CA SER A 40 -1.98 9.02 -13.04
C SER A 40 -0.81 8.02 -13.10
N PRO A 41 -0.03 7.87 -12.02
CA PRO A 41 0.98 6.82 -11.91
C PRO A 41 0.40 5.42 -12.13
N ASP A 42 1.12 4.59 -12.90
CA ASP A 42 0.83 3.16 -13.08
C ASP A 42 1.69 2.36 -12.08
N VAL A 43 1.10 2.04 -10.92
CA VAL A 43 1.83 1.50 -9.77
C VAL A 43 2.14 0.01 -9.99
N LYS A 44 3.44 -0.29 -10.05
CA LYS A 44 3.97 -1.64 -10.18
C LYS A 44 4.34 -2.18 -8.81
N PHE A 45 3.83 -3.36 -8.47
CA PHE A 45 4.06 -4.04 -7.20
C PHE A 45 4.45 -5.51 -7.45
N VAL A 46 5.11 -6.11 -6.46
CA VAL A 46 5.59 -7.48 -6.47
C VAL A 46 4.61 -8.37 -5.70
N CYS A 47 4.41 -9.60 -6.19
CA CYS A 47 3.71 -10.66 -5.48
C CYS A 47 4.70 -11.77 -5.12
N GLN A 48 4.76 -12.17 -3.86
CA GLN A 48 5.51 -13.36 -3.42
C GLN A 48 4.59 -14.59 -3.48
N SER A 49 4.95 -15.60 -4.28
CA SER A 49 4.08 -16.76 -4.55
C SER A 49 3.61 -17.48 -3.28
N SER A 50 4.50 -17.70 -2.30
CA SER A 50 4.14 -18.35 -1.02
C SER A 50 3.16 -17.53 -0.18
N SER A 51 3.18 -16.20 -0.30
CA SER A 51 2.30 -15.30 0.45
C SER A 51 0.90 -15.23 -0.21
N ILE A 52 0.85 -15.32 -1.53
CA ILE A 52 -0.41 -15.44 -2.29
C ILE A 52 -1.04 -16.83 -2.05
N ASP A 53 -0.25 -17.90 -2.10
CA ASP A 53 -0.72 -19.26 -1.79
C ASP A 53 -1.26 -19.38 -0.35
N PHE A 54 -0.53 -18.84 0.64
CA PHE A 54 -1.00 -18.77 2.02
C PHE A 54 -2.38 -18.10 2.13
N LEU A 55 -2.56 -16.92 1.53
CA LEU A 55 -3.83 -16.19 1.55
C LEU A 55 -4.94 -16.93 0.80
N ALA A 56 -4.63 -17.59 -0.32
CA ALA A 56 -5.58 -18.43 -1.05
C ALA A 56 -6.08 -19.61 -0.18
N ASN A 57 -5.18 -20.25 0.57
CA ASN A 57 -5.50 -21.33 1.51
C ASN A 57 -6.31 -20.86 2.73
N GLN A 58 -6.28 -19.56 3.07
CA GLN A 58 -7.18 -18.94 4.06
C GLN A 58 -8.50 -18.39 3.43
N GLY A 59 -8.78 -18.70 2.16
CA GLY A 59 -10.03 -18.29 1.50
C GLY A 59 -10.10 -16.81 1.08
N PHE A 60 -8.96 -16.13 0.96
CA PHE A 60 -8.91 -14.72 0.57
C PHE A 60 -9.46 -14.48 -0.86
N ASP A 61 -10.50 -13.67 -0.98
CA ASP A 61 -11.08 -13.32 -2.28
C ASP A 61 -10.31 -12.17 -2.96
N PHE A 62 -9.33 -12.54 -3.77
CA PHE A 62 -8.53 -11.61 -4.59
C PHE A 62 -9.35 -10.74 -5.56
N ASN A 63 -10.61 -11.08 -5.88
CA ASN A 63 -11.46 -10.21 -6.70
C ASN A 63 -11.83 -8.91 -5.96
N LYS A 64 -11.99 -8.97 -4.63
CA LYS A 64 -12.24 -7.78 -3.80
C LYS A 64 -11.11 -6.76 -3.89
N VAL A 65 -9.88 -7.23 -4.15
CA VAL A 65 -8.73 -6.38 -4.49
C VAL A 65 -8.74 -6.01 -5.97
N PHE A 66 -8.47 -6.96 -6.86
CA PHE A 66 -8.05 -6.66 -8.24
C PHE A 66 -9.19 -6.23 -9.18
N ARG A 67 -10.45 -6.33 -8.74
CA ARG A 67 -11.62 -5.79 -9.46
C ARG A 67 -12.31 -4.65 -8.71
N ASN A 68 -12.48 -4.83 -7.39
CA ASN A 68 -13.33 -3.98 -6.57
C ASN A 68 -12.55 -3.14 -5.54
N GLY A 69 -11.22 -3.15 -5.58
CA GLY A 69 -10.36 -2.50 -4.59
C GLY A 69 -10.58 -1.00 -4.55
N ILE A 70 -10.64 -0.47 -3.33
CA ILE A 70 -10.77 0.96 -3.05
C ILE A 70 -9.48 1.64 -3.56
N PRO A 71 -9.58 2.69 -4.39
CA PRO A 71 -8.42 3.47 -4.83
C PRO A 71 -7.80 4.22 -3.65
N TYR A 72 -6.60 4.73 -3.88
CA TYR A 72 -5.94 5.66 -2.97
C TYR A 72 -5.01 6.58 -3.74
N LEU A 73 -4.67 7.71 -3.11
CA LEU A 73 -3.58 8.60 -3.51
C LEU A 73 -2.76 8.92 -2.26
N ASN A 74 -1.45 9.06 -2.39
CA ASN A 74 -0.61 9.63 -1.33
C ASN A 74 -0.78 11.16 -1.26
N GLN A 75 -0.21 11.82 -0.24
CA GLN A 75 -0.41 13.26 0.01
C GLN A 75 0.03 14.13 -1.19
N GLU A 76 1.08 13.73 -1.90
CA GLU A 76 1.64 14.49 -3.01
C GLU A 76 0.85 14.25 -4.30
N GLU A 77 0.38 13.02 -4.53
CA GLU A 77 -0.56 12.71 -5.62
C GLU A 77 -1.92 13.42 -5.44
N GLU A 78 -2.43 13.50 -4.20
CA GLU A 78 -3.63 14.29 -3.88
C GLU A 78 -3.40 15.77 -4.14
N ARG A 79 -2.26 16.34 -3.71
CA ARG A 79 -1.91 17.75 -3.97
C ARG A 79 -1.90 18.05 -5.46
N GLN A 80 -1.16 17.27 -6.24
CA GLN A 80 -1.03 17.48 -7.68
C GLN A 80 -2.37 17.31 -8.42
N LEU A 81 -3.23 16.38 -7.97
CA LEU A 81 -4.57 16.23 -8.54
C LEU A 81 -5.48 17.42 -8.19
N ARG A 82 -5.41 17.95 -6.96
CA ARG A 82 -6.11 19.18 -6.55
C ARG A 82 -5.68 20.38 -7.37
N GLU A 83 -4.37 20.62 -7.47
CA GLU A 83 -3.79 21.71 -8.25
C GLU A 83 -4.21 21.64 -9.73
N GLN A 84 -4.19 20.44 -10.35
CA GLN A 84 -4.68 20.25 -11.72
C GLN A 84 -6.18 20.54 -11.91
N TYR A 85 -7.02 20.36 -10.88
CA TYR A 85 -8.44 20.72 -10.96
C TYR A 85 -8.64 22.22 -10.80
N ASP A 86 -7.94 22.86 -9.86
CA ASP A 86 -8.00 24.32 -9.68
C ASP A 86 -7.38 25.10 -10.86
N GLU A 87 -6.35 24.56 -11.53
CA GLU A 87 -5.85 25.10 -12.81
C GLU A 87 -6.90 25.03 -13.92
N LYS A 88 -7.53 23.86 -14.14
CA LYS A 88 -8.60 23.70 -15.14
C LYS A 88 -9.78 24.64 -14.85
N ARG A 89 -10.15 24.78 -13.59
CA ARG A 89 -11.22 25.69 -13.12
C ARG A 89 -10.82 27.16 -13.31
N SER A 90 -9.56 27.51 -13.10
CA SER A 90 -9.03 28.86 -13.36
C SER A 90 -8.98 29.18 -14.86
N GLN A 91 -8.62 28.21 -15.70
CA GLN A 91 -8.68 28.35 -17.17
C GLN A 91 -10.13 28.49 -17.66
N ALA A 92 -11.08 27.74 -17.09
CA ALA A 92 -12.50 27.82 -17.43
C ALA A 92 -13.19 29.12 -16.96
N ASN A 93 -12.76 29.69 -15.83
CA ASN A 93 -13.26 30.97 -15.30
C ASN A 93 -12.53 32.20 -15.84
N GLY A 94 -11.34 32.01 -16.43
CA GLY A 94 -10.67 33.04 -17.21
C GLY A 94 -11.47 33.42 -18.46
N VAL A 95 -11.23 34.62 -19.00
CA VAL A 95 -11.91 35.10 -20.22
C VAL A 95 -11.29 34.45 -21.46
N GLY A 96 -11.49 33.14 -21.58
CA GLY A 96 -10.80 32.25 -22.52
C GLY A 96 -11.40 30.85 -22.52
N SER A 97 -12.72 30.77 -22.77
CA SER A 97 -13.44 29.50 -22.89
C SER A 97 -12.72 28.54 -23.85
N LEU A 98 -12.67 27.25 -23.48
CA LEU A 98 -12.24 26.16 -24.37
C LEU A 98 -13.30 25.81 -25.44
N SER A 99 -13.97 26.84 -25.98
CA SER A 99 -14.48 26.77 -27.34
C SER A 99 -13.29 26.69 -28.29
N TYR A 100 -13.49 25.97 -29.39
CA TYR A 100 -12.49 25.75 -30.44
C TYR A 100 -11.95 27.10 -30.96
N ILE A 101 -10.73 27.48 -30.55
CA ILE A 101 -10.14 28.78 -30.90
C ILE A 101 -9.80 28.79 -32.40
N SER A 102 -10.76 29.26 -33.20
CA SER A 102 -10.49 29.77 -34.53
C SER A 102 -9.40 30.86 -34.42
N PRO A 103 -8.33 30.87 -35.24
CA PRO A 103 -7.16 31.73 -35.02
C PRO A 103 -7.42 33.25 -34.94
N ASN A 104 -8.61 33.72 -35.34
CA ASN A 104 -8.99 35.14 -35.34
C ASN A 104 -10.01 35.46 -34.25
N ALA A 105 -9.56 35.55 -32.98
CA ALA A 105 -10.39 35.96 -31.84
C ALA A 105 -10.71 37.48 -31.80
N THR A 106 -10.54 38.20 -32.92
CA THR A 106 -11.07 39.55 -33.13
C THR A 106 -12.59 39.53 -33.26
N LYS A 107 -13.29 40.48 -32.63
CA LYS A 107 -14.76 40.63 -32.66
C LYS A 107 -15.30 41.14 -34.02
N CYS A 108 -14.95 40.46 -35.10
CA CYS A 108 -15.44 40.74 -36.45
C CYS A 108 -16.49 39.68 -36.84
N PRO A 109 -17.59 40.06 -37.54
CA PRO A 109 -18.49 39.08 -38.14
C PRO A 109 -17.72 38.16 -39.09
N VAL A 110 -17.71 36.87 -38.80
CA VAL A 110 -17.10 35.86 -39.69
C VAL A 110 -18.03 35.65 -40.88
N THR A 111 -17.53 35.87 -42.09
CA THR A 111 -18.27 35.58 -43.32
C THR A 111 -18.52 34.08 -43.44
N ILE A 112 -19.77 33.67 -43.27
CA ILE A 112 -20.22 32.28 -43.42
C ILE A 112 -20.07 31.87 -44.90
N PRO A 113 -19.49 30.70 -45.22
CA PRO A 113 -19.47 30.17 -46.59
C PRO A 113 -20.88 30.04 -47.17
N GLU A 114 -21.07 30.46 -48.43
CA GLU A 114 -22.39 30.58 -49.07
C GLU A 114 -23.11 29.22 -49.22
N ASP A 115 -22.36 28.11 -49.19
CA ASP A 115 -22.87 26.74 -49.14
C ASP A 115 -23.45 26.35 -47.76
N GLN A 116 -22.89 26.87 -46.67
CA GLN A 116 -23.36 26.61 -45.29
C GLN A 116 -24.38 27.64 -44.80
N LYS A 117 -24.42 28.82 -45.42
CA LYS A 117 -25.28 29.95 -45.06
C LYS A 117 -26.75 29.57 -44.85
N LYS A 118 -27.37 28.86 -45.80
CA LYS A 118 -28.77 28.36 -45.69
C LYS A 118 -28.99 27.41 -44.52
N PHE A 119 -27.98 26.63 -44.15
CA PHE A 119 -28.05 25.75 -42.99
C PHE A 119 -27.98 26.55 -41.69
N ILE A 120 -27.07 27.52 -41.59
CA ILE A 120 -26.97 28.40 -40.42
C ILE A 120 -28.21 29.28 -40.26
N GLU A 121 -28.75 29.83 -41.36
CA GLU A 121 -30.02 30.59 -41.37
C GLU A 121 -31.17 29.76 -40.76
N LYS A 122 -31.33 28.49 -41.17
CA LYS A 122 -32.31 27.57 -40.58
C LYS A 122 -32.05 27.29 -39.09
N VAL A 123 -30.80 27.12 -38.68
CA VAL A 123 -30.46 26.89 -37.25
C VAL A 123 -30.77 28.13 -36.41
N VAL A 124 -30.53 29.34 -36.93
CA VAL A 124 -30.88 30.60 -36.26
C VAL A 124 -32.40 30.76 -36.13
N GLU A 125 -33.16 30.44 -37.18
CA GLU A 125 -34.63 30.41 -37.15
C GLU A 125 -35.15 29.47 -36.05
N GLN A 126 -34.61 28.25 -35.94
CA GLN A 126 -34.96 27.30 -34.88
C GLN A 126 -34.59 27.80 -33.46
N ILE A 127 -33.47 28.52 -33.30
CA ILE A 127 -33.06 29.11 -32.02
C ILE A 127 -33.94 30.30 -31.64
N GLU A 128 -34.33 31.14 -32.61
CA GLU A 128 -35.27 32.22 -32.38
C GLU A 128 -36.66 31.71 -31.95
N ASP A 129 -37.17 30.67 -32.61
CA ASP A 129 -38.47 30.10 -32.27
C ASP A 129 -38.44 29.34 -30.95
N LEU A 130 -37.31 28.70 -30.61
CA LEU A 130 -37.05 28.24 -29.24
C LEU A 130 -37.17 29.41 -28.26
N LEU A 131 -36.44 30.52 -28.48
CA LEU A 131 -36.44 31.68 -27.58
C LEU A 131 -37.86 32.25 -27.37
N LYS A 132 -38.66 32.37 -28.43
CA LYS A 132 -40.04 32.91 -28.41
C LYS A 132 -41.06 32.00 -27.71
N ASN A 133 -40.90 30.67 -27.77
CA ASN A 133 -41.86 29.72 -27.21
C ASN A 133 -41.63 29.48 -25.70
N GLU A 134 -42.63 29.70 -24.84
CA GLU A 134 -42.50 29.46 -23.39
C GLU A 134 -42.54 27.98 -22.99
N GLU A 135 -43.11 27.08 -23.80
CA GLU A 135 -43.26 25.65 -23.45
C GLU A 135 -42.00 24.82 -23.76
N ASN A 136 -41.16 25.25 -24.72
CA ASN A 136 -39.96 24.51 -25.12
C ASN A 136 -38.71 25.01 -24.37
N GLU A 137 -38.21 24.20 -23.44
CA GLU A 137 -36.94 24.46 -22.74
C GLU A 137 -35.70 24.08 -23.55
N SER A 138 -35.81 23.23 -24.57
CA SER A 138 -34.67 22.75 -25.37
C SER A 138 -35.00 22.44 -26.83
N LEU A 139 -33.94 22.35 -27.64
CA LEU A 139 -33.90 22.07 -29.08
C LEU A 139 -32.73 21.13 -29.37
N GLU A 140 -32.97 20.03 -30.06
CA GLU A 140 -31.91 19.16 -30.59
C GLU A 140 -31.75 19.46 -32.10
N LEU A 141 -30.51 19.75 -32.53
CA LEU A 141 -30.15 19.99 -33.93
C LEU A 141 -29.68 18.70 -34.59
N GLU A 142 -30.23 18.41 -35.78
CA GLU A 142 -29.89 17.25 -36.60
C GLU A 142 -28.37 17.00 -36.76
N PRO A 143 -27.90 15.73 -36.80
CA PRO A 143 -26.48 15.40 -36.90
C PRO A 143 -25.75 16.07 -38.08
N CYS A 144 -25.00 17.13 -37.75
CA CYS A 144 -24.28 17.94 -38.72
C CYS A 144 -23.04 17.20 -39.27
N THR A 145 -22.73 17.40 -40.55
CA THR A 145 -21.55 16.80 -41.19
C THR A 145 -20.25 17.52 -40.79
N GLY A 146 -19.83 17.33 -39.54
CA GLY A 146 -18.51 17.79 -39.06
C GLY A 146 -17.41 17.22 -39.95
N GLY A 147 -16.69 18.09 -40.66
CA GLY A 147 -15.90 17.77 -41.86
C GLY A 147 -14.62 16.96 -41.64
N LEU A 148 -14.73 15.73 -41.14
CA LEU A 148 -13.65 14.74 -41.07
C LEU A 148 -14.16 13.34 -41.44
N LYS A 149 -13.67 12.79 -42.56
CA LYS A 149 -13.91 11.40 -42.96
C LYS A 149 -13.18 10.44 -42.01
N TYR A 150 -13.91 9.84 -41.07
CA TYR A 150 -13.48 8.60 -40.42
C TYR A 150 -14.68 7.65 -40.29
N GLU A 151 -14.84 6.77 -41.27
CA GLU A 151 -15.84 5.71 -41.26
C GLU A 151 -15.37 4.54 -40.38
N LEU A 152 -15.65 4.61 -39.07
CA LEU A 152 -15.88 3.42 -38.24
C LEU A 152 -16.62 3.82 -36.95
N LEU A 153 -17.51 2.94 -36.47
CA LEU A 153 -18.31 3.09 -35.22
C LEU A 153 -19.25 4.31 -35.19
N ARG A 154 -20.44 4.16 -35.80
CA ARG A 154 -21.54 5.14 -35.72
C ARG A 154 -22.06 5.31 -34.28
N LYS A 155 -21.72 6.44 -33.65
CA LYS A 155 -22.67 7.19 -32.81
C LYS A 155 -22.95 8.51 -33.51
N GLU A 156 -24.22 8.79 -33.76
CA GLU A 156 -24.63 10.06 -34.37
C GLU A 156 -24.41 11.20 -33.36
N ARG A 157 -23.75 12.27 -33.81
CA ARG A 157 -23.36 13.41 -32.97
C ARG A 157 -24.24 14.60 -33.34
N TYR A 158 -25.13 14.95 -32.43
CA TYR A 158 -26.08 16.05 -32.54
C TYR A 158 -25.71 17.17 -31.55
N ILE A 159 -26.37 18.33 -31.65
CA ILE A 159 -26.13 19.48 -30.75
C ILE A 159 -27.44 19.79 -30.02
N ALA A 160 -27.42 19.74 -28.69
CA ALA A 160 -28.54 20.17 -27.86
C ALA A 160 -28.34 21.62 -27.38
N ILE A 161 -29.38 22.44 -27.57
CA ILE A 161 -29.46 23.83 -27.11
C ILE A 161 -30.57 23.88 -26.06
N SER A 162 -30.31 24.47 -24.89
CA SER A 162 -31.33 24.65 -23.84
C SER A 162 -31.39 26.09 -23.37
N LYS A 163 -32.60 26.56 -22.99
CA LYS A 163 -32.76 27.80 -22.24
C LYS A 163 -32.15 27.62 -20.85
N VAL A 164 -31.38 28.61 -20.42
CA VAL A 164 -30.72 28.62 -19.11
C VAL A 164 -30.80 30.03 -18.56
N ASN A 165 -31.59 30.22 -17.50
CA ASN A 165 -31.58 31.49 -16.75
C ASN A 165 -30.34 31.55 -15.83
N GLU A 166 -30.01 32.73 -15.30
CA GLU A 166 -28.76 32.92 -14.55
C GLU A 166 -28.76 32.21 -13.17
N GLU A 167 -29.91 31.82 -12.63
CA GLU A 167 -30.02 30.99 -11.42
C GLU A 167 -29.75 29.51 -11.73
N GLU A 168 -30.40 28.98 -12.78
CA GLU A 168 -30.18 27.64 -13.31
C GLU A 168 -28.72 27.45 -13.77
N ARG A 169 -28.11 28.49 -14.36
CA ARG A 169 -26.69 28.51 -14.70
C ARG A 169 -25.80 28.30 -13.48
N LYS A 170 -26.05 29.06 -12.40
CA LYS A 170 -25.31 28.95 -11.13
C LYS A 170 -25.56 27.58 -10.48
N ARG A 171 -26.78 27.07 -10.52
CA ARG A 171 -27.15 25.74 -10.02
C ARG A 171 -26.41 24.62 -10.77
N ARG A 172 -26.34 24.68 -12.11
CA ARG A 172 -25.59 23.73 -12.95
C ARG A 172 -24.09 23.78 -12.65
N GLU A 173 -23.49 24.96 -12.54
CA GLU A 173 -22.06 25.10 -12.23
C GLU A 173 -21.73 24.66 -10.80
N GLN A 174 -22.60 24.93 -9.81
CA GLN A 174 -22.46 24.40 -8.46
C GLN A 174 -22.56 22.88 -8.41
N GLN A 175 -23.51 22.26 -9.13
CA GLN A 175 -23.62 20.80 -9.21
C GLN A 175 -22.42 20.16 -9.90
N LYS A 176 -21.89 20.78 -10.96
CA LYS A 176 -20.66 20.35 -11.62
C LYS A 176 -19.47 20.39 -10.63
N GLN A 177 -19.28 21.50 -9.93
CA GLN A 177 -18.19 21.65 -8.96
C GLN A 177 -18.32 20.69 -7.77
N ALA A 178 -19.54 20.43 -7.29
CA ALA A 178 -19.79 19.41 -6.27
C ALA A 178 -19.41 18.01 -6.76
N LYS A 179 -19.80 17.64 -7.99
CA LYS A 179 -19.44 16.36 -8.61
C LYS A 179 -17.93 16.21 -8.86
N GLU A 180 -17.26 17.26 -9.33
CA GLU A 180 -15.80 17.30 -9.49
C GLU A 180 -15.08 17.12 -8.14
N GLN A 181 -15.60 17.71 -7.06
CA GLN A 181 -15.06 17.52 -5.72
C GLN A 181 -15.37 16.12 -5.14
N GLU A 182 -16.49 15.50 -5.50
CA GLU A 182 -16.83 14.14 -5.12
C GLU A 182 -15.94 13.11 -5.84
N GLU A 183 -15.77 13.23 -7.16
CA GLU A 183 -14.83 12.41 -7.96
C GLU A 183 -13.39 12.47 -7.41
N LEU A 184 -12.94 13.65 -7.00
CA LEU A 184 -11.65 13.85 -6.35
C LEU A 184 -11.57 13.19 -4.96
N ASN A 185 -12.63 13.29 -4.16
CA ASN A 185 -12.68 12.64 -2.84
C ASN A 185 -12.75 11.10 -2.95
N ASP A 186 -13.30 10.57 -4.04
CA ASP A 186 -13.30 9.15 -4.37
C ASP A 186 -11.94 8.68 -4.90
N ALA A 187 -11.20 9.54 -5.64
CA ALA A 187 -9.84 9.24 -6.08
C ALA A 187 -8.88 9.07 -4.89
N VAL A 188 -8.91 9.98 -3.92
CA VAL A 188 -8.12 9.89 -2.67
C VAL A 188 -8.53 8.67 -1.84
N GLY A 189 -9.81 8.26 -1.93
CA GLY A 189 -10.28 6.94 -1.53
C GLY A 189 -9.88 6.53 -0.10
N PHE A 190 -9.12 5.44 0.02
CA PHE A 190 -8.77 4.86 1.34
C PHE A 190 -7.88 5.77 2.20
N SER A 191 -7.05 6.65 1.63
CA SER A 191 -6.19 7.55 2.40
C SER A 191 -6.98 8.45 3.36
N ARG A 192 -8.24 8.77 3.03
CA ARG A 192 -9.19 9.47 3.91
C ARG A 192 -9.43 8.74 5.24
N VAL A 193 -9.40 7.41 5.25
CA VAL A 193 -9.52 6.59 6.48
C VAL A 193 -8.24 6.72 7.31
N VAL A 194 -7.07 6.65 6.68
CA VAL A 194 -5.76 6.83 7.36
C VAL A 194 -5.65 8.22 7.98
N HIS A 195 -6.02 9.27 7.24
CA HIS A 195 -6.08 10.63 7.76
C HIS A 195 -7.11 10.78 8.90
N ALA A 196 -8.25 10.10 8.84
CA ALA A 196 -9.24 10.10 9.93
C ALA A 196 -8.73 9.39 11.20
N ILE A 197 -7.91 8.34 11.06
CA ILE A 197 -7.23 7.68 12.18
C ILE A 197 -6.19 8.62 12.79
N ALA A 198 -5.29 9.18 11.97
CA ALA A 198 -4.23 10.10 12.41
C ALA A 198 -4.79 11.35 13.14
N ASN A 199 -5.74 12.05 12.50
CA ASN A 199 -6.38 13.24 13.05
C ASN A 199 -7.22 12.97 14.31
N SER A 200 -7.51 11.71 14.64
CA SER A 200 -8.28 11.38 15.84
C SER A 200 -7.47 11.51 17.14
N GLY A 201 -6.14 11.49 17.08
CA GLY A 201 -5.26 11.51 18.26
C GLY A 201 -5.45 10.32 19.22
N LYS A 202 -6.10 9.24 18.76
CA LYS A 202 -6.38 8.04 19.55
C LYS A 202 -5.21 7.07 19.50
N LEU A 203 -5.15 6.20 20.50
CA LEU A 203 -4.26 5.05 20.52
C LEU A 203 -4.58 4.11 19.35
N VAL A 204 -3.55 3.71 18.59
CA VAL A 204 -3.58 2.63 17.61
C VAL A 204 -2.67 1.50 18.11
N ILE A 205 -3.08 0.25 17.86
CA ILE A 205 -2.48 -0.96 18.43
C ILE A 205 -2.27 -1.94 17.27
N GLY A 206 -1.14 -2.64 17.27
CA GLY A 206 -0.84 -3.67 16.27
C GLY A 206 0.14 -4.71 16.81
N HIS A 207 0.04 -5.95 16.32
CA HIS A 207 0.96 -7.03 16.64
C HIS A 207 2.05 -7.10 15.56
N ASN A 208 3.34 -7.07 15.94
CA ASN A 208 4.49 -7.08 15.02
C ASN A 208 4.46 -5.96 13.93
N MET A 209 3.79 -4.83 14.21
CA MET A 209 3.25 -3.92 13.20
C MET A 209 4.24 -3.04 12.41
N LEU A 210 5.54 -3.35 12.40
CA LEU A 210 6.56 -2.53 11.72
C LEU A 210 6.28 -2.44 10.22
N LEU A 211 6.00 -3.57 9.57
CA LEU A 211 5.69 -3.60 8.14
C LEU A 211 4.37 -2.90 7.83
N ASP A 212 3.34 -3.06 8.67
CA ASP A 212 2.04 -2.40 8.49
C ASP A 212 2.18 -0.86 8.54
N VAL A 213 2.96 -0.34 9.50
CA VAL A 213 3.27 1.10 9.60
C VAL A 213 4.05 1.57 8.38
N MET A 214 5.11 0.85 7.97
CA MET A 214 5.90 1.18 6.78
C MET A 214 5.04 1.19 5.50
N HIS A 215 4.21 0.17 5.29
CA HIS A 215 3.31 0.10 4.14
C HIS A 215 2.23 1.17 4.17
N THR A 216 1.66 1.47 5.35
CA THR A 216 0.63 2.50 5.52
C THR A 216 1.17 3.89 5.17
N ILE A 217 2.36 4.24 5.67
CA ILE A 217 3.04 5.49 5.31
C ILE A 217 3.32 5.51 3.80
N HIS A 218 3.92 4.43 3.27
CA HIS A 218 4.38 4.38 1.88
C HIS A 218 3.27 4.62 0.85
N GLN A 219 2.07 4.08 1.10
CA GLN A 219 0.96 4.10 0.13
C GLN A 219 0.00 5.27 0.36
N PHE A 220 -0.27 5.64 1.62
CA PHE A 220 -1.36 6.57 1.95
C PHE A 220 -0.86 7.92 2.48
N TYR A 221 0.46 8.13 2.58
CA TYR A 221 1.04 9.38 3.03
C TYR A 221 2.18 9.87 2.13
N CYS A 222 3.33 9.20 2.11
CA CYS A 222 4.47 9.59 1.27
C CYS A 222 5.42 8.40 1.01
N PRO A 223 6.30 8.46 -0.01
CA PRO A 223 7.45 7.57 -0.12
C PRO A 223 8.23 7.49 1.21
N LEU A 224 8.74 6.31 1.56
CA LEU A 224 9.56 6.17 2.77
C LEU A 224 10.90 6.90 2.57
N PRO A 225 11.37 7.67 3.57
CA PRO A 225 12.66 8.35 3.48
C PRO A 225 13.83 7.38 3.62
N ASP A 226 15.00 7.79 3.12
CA ASP A 226 16.24 7.00 3.17
C ASP A 226 16.83 6.92 4.59
N ASP A 227 16.60 7.93 5.44
CA ASP A 227 17.18 8.03 6.79
C ASP A 227 16.16 7.65 7.89
N LEU A 228 16.61 6.84 8.86
CA LEU A 228 15.76 6.31 9.93
C LEU A 228 15.21 7.40 10.87
N SER A 229 15.89 8.55 10.99
CA SER A 229 15.37 9.70 11.77
C SER A 229 14.11 10.26 11.11
N GLU A 230 14.17 10.51 9.80
CA GLU A 230 13.05 11.04 9.02
C GLU A 230 11.86 10.06 9.05
N PHE A 231 12.11 8.74 9.00
CA PHE A 231 11.06 7.73 9.16
C PHE A 231 10.35 7.82 10.52
N LYS A 232 11.09 8.01 11.62
CA LYS A 232 10.52 8.21 12.95
C LYS A 232 9.69 9.50 13.01
N GLU A 233 10.23 10.59 12.48
CA GLU A 233 9.58 11.91 12.45
C GLU A 233 8.26 11.85 11.66
N VAL A 234 8.25 11.24 10.47
CA VAL A 234 7.02 11.01 9.68
C VAL A 234 6.00 10.16 10.45
N THR A 235 6.44 9.04 11.05
CA THR A 235 5.56 8.13 11.79
C THR A 235 4.87 8.84 12.97
N SER A 236 5.65 9.53 13.80
CA SER A 236 5.17 10.20 15.01
C SER A 236 4.40 11.49 14.75
N CYS A 237 4.75 12.25 13.71
CA CYS A 237 4.10 13.53 13.41
C CYS A 237 2.77 13.36 12.66
N TYR A 238 2.71 12.46 11.67
CA TYR A 238 1.62 12.48 10.67
C TYR A 238 0.70 11.25 10.64
N CYS A 239 1.16 10.07 11.08
CA CYS A 239 0.33 8.87 10.99
C CYS A 239 -0.23 8.43 12.34
N PHE A 240 0.62 8.28 13.37
CA PHE A 240 0.18 7.70 14.64
C PHE A 240 0.89 8.34 15.84
N SER A 241 0.27 9.36 16.42
CA SER A 241 0.79 10.03 17.63
C SER A 241 0.85 9.12 18.86
N LYS A 242 0.13 7.99 18.87
CA LYS A 242 0.20 6.92 19.89
C LYS A 242 0.04 5.55 19.25
N LEU A 243 1.15 4.88 18.99
CA LEU A 243 1.25 3.44 18.72
C LEU A 243 1.51 2.69 20.03
N ILE A 244 0.97 1.49 20.18
CA ILE A 244 1.49 0.50 21.15
C ILE A 244 1.71 -0.83 20.43
N LEU A 245 2.94 -1.33 20.55
CA LEU A 245 3.23 -2.75 20.44
C LEU A 245 3.38 -3.34 21.85
N PHE A 246 2.76 -4.50 22.09
CA PHE A 246 3.04 -5.29 23.28
C PHE A 246 4.33 -6.11 23.12
N ILE A 247 5.29 -5.88 24.01
CA ILE A 247 6.58 -6.59 24.03
C ILE A 247 6.39 -7.89 24.83
N ILE A 248 5.89 -8.93 24.17
CA ILE A 248 6.00 -10.32 24.63
C ILE A 248 6.85 -11.07 23.60
N ASN A 249 7.99 -11.59 24.06
CA ASN A 249 9.04 -12.10 23.19
C ASN A 249 8.57 -13.32 22.39
N ASN A 250 8.60 -13.20 21.06
CA ASN A 250 8.47 -14.31 20.10
C ASN A 250 7.19 -15.18 20.21
N THR A 251 6.06 -14.62 20.67
CA THR A 251 4.76 -15.29 20.56
C THR A 251 4.05 -14.91 19.26
N SER A 252 3.50 -15.89 18.55
CA SER A 252 2.48 -15.67 17.50
C SER A 252 1.19 -15.09 18.11
N LEU A 253 0.42 -14.34 17.34
CA LEU A 253 -0.84 -13.75 17.80
C LEU A 253 -1.82 -14.79 18.38
N ALA A 254 -1.93 -15.97 17.76
CA ALA A 254 -2.81 -17.06 18.23
C ALA A 254 -2.38 -17.64 19.59
N GLU A 255 -1.09 -17.95 19.79
CA GLU A 255 -0.61 -18.44 21.09
C GLU A 255 -0.65 -17.34 22.17
N LEU A 256 -0.50 -16.07 21.79
CA LEU A 256 -0.70 -14.93 22.68
C LEU A 256 -2.17 -14.80 23.13
N GLU A 257 -3.12 -14.87 22.19
CA GLU A 257 -4.56 -14.85 22.44
C GLU A 257 -4.97 -15.93 23.45
N LYS A 258 -4.53 -17.17 23.17
CA LYS A 258 -4.72 -18.35 24.01
C LYS A 258 -4.14 -18.15 25.40
N ARG A 259 -2.88 -17.69 25.51
CA ARG A 259 -2.22 -17.48 26.81
C ARG A 259 -2.86 -16.36 27.64
N LEU A 260 -3.50 -15.37 27.00
CA LEU A 260 -4.20 -14.27 27.67
C LEU A 260 -5.64 -14.61 28.11
N LYS A 261 -6.12 -15.83 27.82
CA LYS A 261 -7.31 -16.43 28.45
C LYS A 261 -6.99 -17.14 29.77
N GLU A 262 -5.70 -17.38 30.07
CA GLU A 262 -5.25 -18.16 31.23
C GLU A 262 -4.80 -17.28 32.41
N VAL A 263 -4.92 -17.81 33.63
CA VAL A 263 -4.42 -17.18 34.87
C VAL A 263 -2.93 -16.84 34.74
N PRO A 264 -2.48 -15.60 35.07
CA PRO A 264 -3.17 -14.57 35.86
C PRO A 264 -4.01 -13.56 35.06
N PHE A 265 -4.19 -13.75 33.75
CA PHE A 265 -5.03 -12.89 32.92
C PHE A 265 -6.51 -13.26 33.05
N SER A 266 -7.38 -12.38 32.53
CA SER A 266 -8.80 -12.64 32.37
C SER A 266 -9.27 -12.12 31.01
N PRO A 267 -10.09 -12.88 30.26
CA PRO A 267 -10.61 -12.43 28.97
C PRO A 267 -11.59 -11.26 29.17
N PRO A 268 -11.49 -10.18 28.38
CA PRO A 268 -12.35 -9.03 28.52
C PRO A 268 -13.77 -9.31 28.03
N LYS A 269 -14.78 -8.74 28.72
CA LYS A 269 -16.15 -8.67 28.19
C LYS A 269 -16.15 -7.80 26.92
N VAL A 270 -16.57 -8.37 25.80
CA VAL A 270 -16.65 -7.70 24.51
C VAL A 270 -17.90 -8.12 23.75
N GLU A 271 -18.56 -7.19 23.07
CA GLU A 271 -19.73 -7.40 22.22
C GLU A 271 -19.57 -6.62 20.91
N SER A 272 -20.10 -7.14 19.81
CA SER A 272 -20.24 -6.36 18.58
C SER A 272 -21.29 -5.27 18.76
N ALA A 273 -21.09 -4.11 18.14
CA ALA A 273 -22.13 -3.09 18.07
C ALA A 273 -23.35 -3.57 17.28
N GLU A 274 -24.53 -3.04 17.60
CA GLU A 274 -25.75 -3.30 16.86
C GLU A 274 -25.57 -3.01 15.35
N GLY A 275 -25.98 -3.97 14.52
CA GLY A 275 -25.81 -3.93 13.06
C GLY A 275 -24.41 -4.26 12.53
N PHE A 276 -23.42 -4.59 13.39
CA PHE A 276 -22.06 -4.96 12.97
C PHE A 276 -21.80 -6.47 13.09
N PRO A 277 -21.08 -7.09 12.13
CA PRO A 277 -20.70 -8.51 12.23
C PRO A 277 -19.91 -8.82 13.50
N SER A 278 -20.32 -9.85 14.23
CA SER A 278 -19.57 -10.42 15.35
C SER A 278 -18.69 -11.58 14.89
N TYR A 279 -17.42 -11.59 15.29
CA TYR A 279 -16.58 -12.78 15.21
C TYR A 279 -16.86 -13.70 16.41
N ASP A 280 -16.99 -14.99 16.17
CA ASP A 280 -16.94 -16.01 17.22
C ASP A 280 -15.48 -16.45 17.43
N THR A 281 -14.96 -16.30 18.64
CA THR A 281 -13.60 -16.71 19.01
C THR A 281 -13.44 -18.23 19.20
N ALA A 282 -14.53 -19.01 19.11
CA ALA A 282 -14.48 -20.45 18.90
C ALA A 282 -14.37 -20.85 17.42
N SER A 283 -14.58 -19.91 16.48
CA SER A 283 -14.31 -20.11 15.06
C SER A 283 -12.93 -19.52 14.69
N GLU A 284 -12.05 -20.38 14.20
CA GLU A 284 -10.73 -19.99 13.68
C GLU A 284 -10.87 -19.33 12.30
N GLN A 285 -11.42 -18.11 12.26
CA GLN A 285 -11.37 -17.21 11.09
C GLN A 285 -9.99 -16.55 10.97
N LEU A 286 -8.95 -17.38 10.98
CA LEU A 286 -7.56 -16.96 11.04
C LEU A 286 -7.18 -16.13 9.81
N HIS A 287 -6.41 -15.07 10.02
CA HIS A 287 -5.71 -14.31 8.97
C HIS A 287 -6.60 -13.49 8.02
N GLU A 288 -7.85 -13.18 8.39
CA GLU A 288 -8.51 -11.97 7.89
C GLU A 288 -7.99 -10.76 8.70
N ALA A 289 -7.53 -9.69 8.04
CA ALA A 289 -6.89 -8.56 8.74
C ALA A 289 -7.80 -7.91 9.82
N GLY A 290 -9.12 -7.84 9.59
CA GLY A 290 -10.10 -7.35 10.56
C GLY A 290 -10.24 -8.25 11.79
N TYR A 291 -10.09 -9.57 11.63
CA TYR A 291 -10.07 -10.54 12.74
C TYR A 291 -8.77 -10.41 13.53
N ASP A 292 -7.62 -10.40 12.86
CA ASP A 292 -6.32 -10.25 13.51
C ASP A 292 -6.21 -8.89 14.25
N ALA A 293 -6.82 -7.82 13.72
CA ALA A 293 -6.95 -6.52 14.41
C ALA A 293 -7.88 -6.58 15.64
N TYR A 294 -8.99 -7.34 15.57
CA TYR A 294 -9.88 -7.58 16.70
C TYR A 294 -9.16 -8.36 17.82
N ILE A 295 -8.53 -9.49 17.48
CA ILE A 295 -7.77 -10.31 18.42
C ILE A 295 -6.61 -9.52 19.06
N THR A 296 -5.88 -8.73 18.28
CA THR A 296 -4.84 -7.82 18.80
C THR A 296 -5.41 -6.84 19.82
N GLY A 297 -6.60 -6.30 19.58
CA GLY A 297 -7.31 -5.44 20.54
C GLY A 297 -7.69 -6.17 21.83
N LEU A 298 -8.19 -7.41 21.75
CA LEU A 298 -8.48 -8.22 22.95
C LEU A 298 -7.21 -8.47 23.77
N CYS A 299 -6.11 -8.86 23.11
CA CYS A 299 -4.82 -9.10 23.74
C CYS A 299 -4.34 -7.85 24.51
N PHE A 300 -4.39 -6.67 23.87
CA PHE A 300 -4.08 -5.40 24.52
C PHE A 300 -4.94 -5.15 25.77
N ILE A 301 -6.26 -5.39 25.70
CA ILE A 301 -7.16 -5.16 26.83
C ILE A 301 -6.85 -6.10 27.99
N SER A 302 -6.65 -7.41 27.74
CA SER A 302 -6.27 -8.38 28.79
C SER A 302 -5.01 -7.95 29.53
N MET A 303 -3.98 -7.54 28.78
CA MET A 303 -2.69 -7.14 29.36
C MET A 303 -2.76 -5.78 30.07
N ALA A 304 -3.49 -4.81 29.52
CA ALA A 304 -3.72 -3.52 30.17
C ALA A 304 -4.47 -3.70 31.51
N ASN A 305 -5.51 -4.53 31.53
CA ASN A 305 -6.25 -4.85 32.76
C ASN A 305 -5.36 -5.60 33.78
N PHE A 306 -4.49 -6.51 33.33
CA PHE A 306 -3.51 -7.17 34.21
C PHE A 306 -2.54 -6.18 34.86
N LEU A 307 -2.07 -5.14 34.15
CA LEU A 307 -1.29 -4.05 34.76
C LEU A 307 -2.07 -3.31 35.87
N GLY A 308 -3.41 -3.30 35.80
CA GLY A 308 -4.28 -2.75 36.84
C GLY A 308 -4.27 -3.54 38.15
N SER A 309 -3.87 -4.82 38.14
CA SER A 309 -3.74 -5.64 39.36
C SER A 309 -2.59 -5.22 40.28
N PHE A 310 -1.59 -4.51 39.74
CA PHE A 310 -0.45 -3.99 40.51
C PHE A 310 -0.76 -2.65 41.23
N LEU A 311 -1.95 -2.09 41.02
CA LEU A 311 -2.40 -0.90 41.76
C LEU A 311 -2.86 -1.25 43.18
N SER A 312 -2.88 -0.25 44.05
CA SER A 312 -3.47 -0.32 45.40
C SER A 312 -4.50 0.81 45.57
N PRO A 313 -5.82 0.52 45.62
CA PRO A 313 -6.44 -0.78 45.35
C PRO A 313 -6.28 -1.23 43.88
N PRO A 314 -6.33 -2.55 43.60
CA PRO A 314 -6.25 -3.09 42.24
C PRO A 314 -7.45 -2.67 41.41
N LYS A 315 -7.28 -2.62 40.09
CA LYS A 315 -8.34 -2.24 39.14
C LYS A 315 -8.52 -3.29 38.04
N ASN A 316 -9.74 -3.81 37.93
CA ASN A 316 -10.12 -4.79 36.90
C ASN A 316 -10.16 -4.18 35.48
N HIS A 317 -10.28 -2.84 35.38
CA HIS A 317 -10.26 -2.10 34.12
C HIS A 317 -9.14 -1.05 34.13
N VAL A 318 -8.35 -1.03 33.05
CA VAL A 318 -7.37 0.02 32.79
C VAL A 318 -7.69 0.72 31.48
N SER A 319 -7.85 2.04 31.53
CA SER A 319 -8.16 2.85 30.35
C SER A 319 -6.97 2.90 29.39
N ALA A 320 -7.27 2.93 28.08
CA ALA A 320 -6.35 3.24 26.97
C ALA A 320 -5.74 4.67 27.01
N ARG A 321 -5.89 5.40 28.13
CA ARG A 321 -5.23 6.68 28.45
C ARG A 321 -4.57 6.68 29.84
N SER A 322 -4.27 5.49 30.39
CA SER A 322 -3.67 5.32 31.72
C SER A 322 -2.15 5.52 31.70
N LYS A 323 -1.60 6.10 32.77
CA LYS A 323 -0.14 6.21 32.95
C LYS A 323 0.57 4.86 33.07
N LEU A 324 -0.16 3.78 33.35
CA LEU A 324 0.38 2.42 33.36
C LEU A 324 0.82 1.94 31.97
N ILE A 325 0.24 2.49 30.90
CA ILE A 325 0.53 2.05 29.52
C ILE A 325 1.41 3.06 28.75
N GLU A 326 1.57 4.29 29.25
CA GLU A 326 2.48 5.30 28.68
C GLU A 326 3.91 4.78 28.39
N PRO A 327 4.54 3.92 29.23
CA PRO A 327 5.87 3.37 28.94
C PRO A 327 5.97 2.48 27.68
N PHE A 328 4.85 2.00 27.15
CA PHE A 328 4.80 1.17 25.94
C PHE A 328 4.43 1.97 24.67
N PHE A 329 4.17 3.27 24.81
CA PHE A 329 3.83 4.13 23.67
C PHE A 329 5.02 4.27 22.72
N ASN A 330 4.71 4.36 21.43
CA ASN A 330 5.60 4.77 20.34
C ASN A 330 6.89 3.93 20.26
N LYS A 331 6.71 2.61 20.44
CA LYS A 331 7.74 1.56 20.33
C LYS A 331 7.24 0.47 19.38
N LEU A 332 8.05 0.13 18.37
CA LEU A 332 7.75 -0.91 17.38
C LEU A 332 8.68 -2.11 17.56
N PHE A 333 8.20 -3.34 17.28
CA PHE A 333 9.03 -4.53 17.40
C PHE A 333 10.10 -4.60 16.32
N LEU A 334 11.27 -5.15 16.67
CA LEU A 334 12.32 -5.48 15.72
C LEU A 334 12.50 -7.00 15.66
N MET A 335 11.70 -7.64 14.80
CA MET A 335 11.78 -9.09 14.60
C MET A 335 13.19 -9.51 14.16
N ARG A 336 13.71 -10.59 14.76
CA ARG A 336 15.07 -11.13 14.56
C ARG A 336 16.23 -10.27 15.10
N VAL A 337 15.97 -9.20 15.84
CA VAL A 337 17.01 -8.46 16.58
C VAL A 337 17.00 -8.91 18.04
N MET A 338 18.11 -9.50 18.50
CA MET A 338 18.19 -10.16 19.83
C MET A 338 18.35 -9.20 21.01
N ASP A 339 18.72 -7.95 20.74
CA ASP A 339 19.40 -7.07 21.70
C ASP A 339 18.86 -5.63 21.71
N ILE A 340 18.22 -5.18 20.63
CA ILE A 340 17.35 -4.00 20.58
C ILE A 340 15.89 -4.52 20.61
N PRO A 341 15.20 -4.51 21.77
CA PRO A 341 13.86 -5.11 21.89
C PRO A 341 12.76 -4.31 21.17
N TYR A 342 13.02 -3.05 20.82
CA TYR A 342 12.11 -2.19 20.07
C TYR A 342 12.84 -1.03 19.38
N LEU A 343 12.29 -0.59 18.24
CA LEU A 343 12.55 0.72 17.65
C LEU A 343 11.76 1.77 18.43
N ASN A 344 12.42 2.80 18.95
CA ASN A 344 11.82 3.87 19.75
C ASN A 344 11.54 5.09 18.85
N LEU A 345 10.27 5.43 18.61
CA LEU A 345 9.93 6.50 17.65
C LEU A 345 10.15 7.90 18.24
N GLU A 346 9.82 8.11 19.53
CA GLU A 346 9.92 9.40 20.22
C GLU A 346 11.34 9.74 20.73
N GLY A 347 12.36 8.93 20.44
CA GLY A 347 13.69 9.16 20.99
C GLY A 347 14.78 8.20 20.52
N PRO A 348 15.96 8.23 21.16
CA PRO A 348 17.04 7.32 20.83
C PRO A 348 16.64 5.86 21.10
N ASP A 349 17.11 4.96 20.25
CA ASP A 349 16.97 3.52 20.47
C ASP A 349 17.93 3.07 21.56
N LEU A 350 17.54 2.00 22.28
CA LEU A 350 18.43 1.35 23.23
C LEU A 350 19.70 0.89 22.51
N GLN A 351 20.84 1.40 22.95
CA GLN A 351 22.14 0.91 22.49
C GLN A 351 22.50 -0.32 23.33
N PRO A 352 22.44 -1.55 22.78
CA PRO A 352 22.84 -2.73 23.52
C PRO A 352 24.33 -2.67 23.80
N LYS A 353 24.76 -3.32 24.89
CA LYS A 353 26.18 -3.49 25.13
C LYS A 353 26.78 -4.38 24.04
N ARG A 354 27.72 -3.82 23.27
CA ARG A 354 28.49 -4.50 22.23
C ARG A 354 29.91 -4.85 22.69
N ASP A 355 30.09 -4.93 24.01
CA ASP A 355 31.30 -5.39 24.68
C ASP A 355 31.74 -6.76 24.15
N HIS A 356 30.82 -7.72 24.09
CA HIS A 356 31.01 -9.08 23.58
C HIS A 356 31.10 -9.21 22.04
N VAL A 357 31.11 -8.10 21.28
CA VAL A 357 31.11 -8.12 19.80
C VAL A 357 32.42 -7.62 19.23
N LEU A 358 32.96 -8.41 18.31
CA LEU A 358 34.20 -8.18 17.59
C LEU A 358 33.93 -7.89 16.12
N HIS A 359 34.72 -7.01 15.52
CA HIS A 359 34.83 -6.88 14.07
C HIS A 359 36.11 -7.59 13.61
N VAL A 360 35.97 -8.52 12.68
CA VAL A 360 37.08 -9.29 12.12
C VAL A 360 37.25 -8.95 10.64
N THR A 361 38.48 -8.69 10.23
CA THR A 361 38.88 -8.58 8.81
C THR A 361 39.83 -9.71 8.46
N PHE A 362 39.63 -10.34 7.31
CA PHE A 362 40.31 -11.56 6.87
C PHE A 362 40.40 -11.62 5.33
N PRO A 363 41.15 -12.58 4.74
CA PRO A 363 41.23 -12.78 3.30
C PRO A 363 39.91 -13.33 2.74
N LYS A 364 39.51 -12.88 1.55
CA LYS A 364 38.25 -13.23 0.86
C LYS A 364 38.05 -14.73 0.59
N GLU A 365 39.09 -15.53 0.75
CA GLU A 365 39.06 -16.98 0.61
C GLU A 365 38.42 -17.70 1.82
N TRP A 366 38.25 -16.99 2.95
CA TRP A 366 37.72 -17.53 4.21
C TRP A 366 36.21 -17.78 4.17
N LYS A 367 35.79 -18.76 4.97
CA LYS A 367 34.40 -19.21 5.12
C LYS A 367 34.03 -19.27 6.60
N THR A 368 32.75 -19.50 6.88
CA THR A 368 32.24 -19.54 8.27
C THR A 368 32.93 -20.63 9.11
N SER A 369 33.39 -21.72 8.48
CA SER A 369 34.23 -22.76 9.10
C SER A 369 35.52 -22.21 9.70
N ASP A 370 36.20 -21.30 8.99
CA ASP A 370 37.50 -20.77 9.38
C ASP A 370 37.36 -19.79 10.56
N LEU A 371 36.23 -19.07 10.63
CA LEU A 371 35.84 -18.27 11.78
C LEU A 371 35.46 -19.15 12.99
N TYR A 372 34.70 -20.22 12.81
CA TYR A 372 34.43 -21.18 13.90
C TYR A 372 35.71 -21.86 14.41
N GLN A 373 36.67 -22.14 13.53
CA GLN A 373 37.97 -22.70 13.92
C GLN A 373 38.83 -21.66 14.66
N LEU A 374 38.93 -20.42 14.15
CA LEU A 374 39.68 -19.32 14.76
C LEU A 374 39.21 -19.03 16.20
N PHE A 375 37.90 -18.99 16.42
CA PHE A 375 37.33 -18.67 17.72
C PHE A 375 36.99 -19.90 18.59
N SER A 376 37.34 -21.12 18.17
CA SER A 376 37.02 -22.36 18.89
C SER A 376 37.45 -22.38 20.36
N ALA A 377 38.52 -21.68 20.72
CA ALA A 377 39.01 -21.52 22.10
C ALA A 377 38.07 -20.70 23.01
N PHE A 378 37.13 -19.95 22.43
CA PHE A 378 36.17 -19.08 23.11
C PHE A 378 34.75 -19.67 23.18
N GLY A 379 34.60 -20.96 22.83
CA GLY A 379 33.33 -21.67 22.84
C GLY A 379 32.48 -21.38 21.59
N ASN A 380 31.16 -21.34 21.77
CA ASN A 380 30.25 -21.07 20.66
C ASN A 380 30.21 -19.57 20.32
N ILE A 381 30.14 -19.27 19.02
CA ILE A 381 30.06 -17.92 18.46
C ILE A 381 28.83 -17.78 17.55
N GLN A 382 28.40 -16.54 17.32
CA GLN A 382 27.54 -16.20 16.18
C GLN A 382 28.32 -15.32 15.22
N VAL A 383 28.18 -15.59 13.91
CA VAL A 383 28.86 -14.86 12.84
C VAL A 383 27.81 -14.09 12.03
N SER A 384 28.03 -12.80 11.84
CA SER A 384 27.23 -11.93 10.99
C SER A 384 28.14 -11.27 9.95
N TRP A 385 28.05 -11.75 8.71
CA TRP A 385 28.87 -11.28 7.59
C TRP A 385 28.54 -9.84 7.20
N ILE A 386 29.56 -9.05 6.87
CA ILE A 386 29.45 -7.65 6.45
C ILE A 386 29.71 -7.54 4.94
N ASP A 387 30.81 -8.13 4.49
CA ASP A 387 31.24 -8.27 3.09
C ASP A 387 32.09 -9.55 2.93
N ASP A 388 32.72 -9.77 1.78
CA ASP A 388 33.56 -10.94 1.53
C ASP A 388 34.89 -10.93 2.33
N THR A 389 35.26 -9.81 2.95
CA THR A 389 36.51 -9.65 3.71
C THR A 389 36.32 -9.38 5.20
N SER A 390 35.07 -9.23 5.67
CA SER A 390 34.79 -8.87 7.06
C SER A 390 33.46 -9.38 7.61
N ALA A 391 33.46 -9.66 8.91
CA ALA A 391 32.30 -10.12 9.67
C ALA A 391 32.32 -9.60 11.10
N PHE A 392 31.14 -9.43 11.69
CA PHE A 392 30.99 -9.36 13.15
C PHE A 392 30.95 -10.77 13.74
N VAL A 393 31.64 -10.95 14.87
CA VAL A 393 31.64 -12.18 15.66
C VAL A 393 31.24 -11.84 17.09
N SER A 394 30.20 -12.48 17.62
CA SER A 394 29.83 -12.39 19.03
C SER A 394 30.42 -13.55 19.83
N LEU A 395 31.02 -13.24 20.97
CA LEU A 395 31.54 -14.23 21.93
C LEU A 395 30.51 -14.52 23.02
N SER A 396 30.54 -15.73 23.56
CA SER A 396 29.66 -16.15 24.67
C SER A 396 30.01 -15.52 26.04
N GLN A 397 31.19 -14.93 26.18
CA GLN A 397 31.67 -14.28 27.42
C GLN A 397 32.40 -12.95 27.11
N PRO A 398 31.93 -11.79 27.62
CA PRO A 398 32.56 -10.48 27.37
C PRO A 398 34.03 -10.41 27.83
N GLU A 399 34.41 -11.16 28.86
CA GLU A 399 35.76 -11.18 29.45
C GLU A 399 36.82 -11.69 28.46
N GLN A 400 36.40 -12.52 27.50
CA GLN A 400 37.28 -13.16 26.52
C GLN A 400 37.62 -12.26 25.32
N VAL A 401 36.86 -11.17 25.13
CA VAL A 401 37.00 -10.21 24.01
C VAL A 401 38.42 -9.64 23.93
N GLN A 402 38.95 -9.18 25.07
CA GLN A 402 40.29 -8.61 25.12
C GLN A 402 41.37 -9.66 24.82
N ILE A 403 41.12 -10.93 25.13
CA ILE A 403 42.03 -12.04 24.81
C ILE A 403 42.05 -12.25 23.30
N ALA A 404 40.89 -12.34 22.64
CA ALA A 404 40.80 -12.48 21.19
C ALA A 404 41.47 -11.31 20.43
N VAL A 405 41.21 -10.06 20.85
CA VAL A 405 41.87 -8.86 20.29
C VAL A 405 43.39 -8.95 20.47
N ASN A 406 43.86 -9.29 21.67
CA ASN A 406 45.30 -9.39 21.96
C ASN A 406 45.98 -10.52 21.15
N THR A 407 45.33 -11.67 20.98
CA THR A 407 45.85 -12.78 20.14
C THR A 407 46.01 -12.35 18.69
N SER A 408 45.07 -11.57 18.13
CA SER A 408 45.16 -11.11 16.73
C SER A 408 46.35 -10.19 16.45
N ARG A 409 46.99 -9.60 17.47
CA ARG A 409 48.19 -8.74 17.31
C ARG A 409 49.41 -9.51 16.79
N TYR A 410 49.38 -10.84 16.84
CA TYR A 410 50.43 -11.73 16.34
C TYR A 410 50.06 -12.42 15.01
N ALA A 411 48.90 -12.07 14.43
CA ALA A 411 48.43 -12.62 13.16
C ALA A 411 48.66 -11.63 12.01
N GLU A 412 49.16 -12.12 10.88
CA GLU A 412 49.34 -11.32 9.65
C GLU A 412 48.14 -11.44 8.70
N SER A 413 47.42 -12.56 8.73
CA SER A 413 46.34 -12.88 7.80
C SER A 413 44.98 -12.29 8.17
N TYR A 414 44.73 -12.01 9.45
CA TYR A 414 43.46 -11.45 9.94
C TYR A 414 43.70 -10.42 11.05
N ARG A 415 42.75 -9.50 11.23
CA ARG A 415 42.73 -8.52 12.31
C ARG A 415 41.42 -8.60 13.08
N ILE A 416 41.50 -8.65 14.41
CA ILE A 416 40.36 -8.51 15.31
C ILE A 416 40.43 -7.13 15.98
N GLN A 417 39.32 -6.40 15.99
CA GLN A 417 39.14 -5.16 16.75
C GLN A 417 37.79 -5.21 17.46
N THR A 418 37.63 -4.45 18.55
CA THR A 418 36.34 -4.35 19.24
C THR A 418 35.30 -3.63 18.38
N TYR A 419 34.02 -3.87 18.64
CA TYR A 419 32.94 -3.11 18.01
C TYR A 419 33.06 -1.59 18.26
N ALA A 420 33.56 -1.18 19.44
CA ALA A 420 33.77 0.23 19.78
C ALA A 420 34.81 0.91 18.86
N GLU A 421 36.01 0.31 18.75
CA GLU A 421 37.08 0.81 17.86
C GLU A 421 36.63 0.87 16.39
N TYR A 422 35.84 -0.12 15.95
CA TYR A 422 35.25 -0.11 14.61
C TYR A 422 34.27 1.05 14.39
N VAL A 423 33.35 1.29 15.34
CA VAL A 423 32.35 2.36 15.23
C VAL A 423 33.00 3.74 15.27
N GLU A 424 33.98 3.94 16.16
CA GLU A 424 34.76 5.18 16.25
C GLU A 424 35.45 5.50 14.92
N LYS A 425 36.26 4.56 14.40
CA LYS A 425 36.93 4.71 13.09
C LYS A 425 35.93 4.93 11.95
N LYS A 426 34.78 4.25 11.94
CA LYS A 426 33.73 4.43 10.93
C LYS A 426 33.04 5.79 11.03
N HIS A 427 32.95 6.38 12.22
CA HIS A 427 32.50 7.75 12.42
C HIS A 427 33.54 8.77 11.92
N GLU A 428 34.83 8.57 12.20
CA GLU A 428 35.91 9.40 11.65
C GLU A 428 35.91 9.36 10.12
N GLU A 429 35.84 8.17 9.51
CA GLU A 429 35.77 8.00 8.05
C GLU A 429 34.54 8.69 7.45
N LYS A 430 33.37 8.61 8.10
CA LYS A 430 32.15 9.33 7.67
C LYS A 430 32.32 10.85 7.79
N GLN A 431 32.93 11.37 8.86
CA GLN A 431 33.18 12.80 9.02
C GLN A 431 34.23 13.32 8.03
N ALA A 432 35.30 12.55 7.78
CA ALA A 432 36.32 12.87 6.79
C ALA A 432 35.73 12.91 5.37
N LYS A 433 34.89 11.93 5.01
CA LYS A 433 34.15 11.92 3.73
C LYS A 433 33.22 13.12 3.63
N ARG A 434 32.43 13.44 4.66
CA ARG A 434 31.55 14.63 4.69
C ARG A 434 32.33 15.94 4.49
N LYS A 435 33.44 16.15 5.23
CA LYS A 435 34.32 17.32 5.03
C LYS A 435 34.89 17.40 3.61
N CYS A 436 35.40 16.28 3.08
CA CYS A 436 35.94 16.22 1.73
C CYS A 436 34.89 16.58 0.66
N THR A 437 33.64 16.11 0.79
CA THR A 437 32.54 16.54 -0.08
C THR A 437 32.20 18.01 0.10
N GLU A 438 32.18 18.52 1.32
CA GLU A 438 31.83 19.92 1.63
C GLU A 438 32.89 20.90 1.09
N ASP A 439 34.18 20.56 1.21
CA ASP A 439 35.29 21.35 0.64
C ASP A 439 35.32 21.28 -0.89
N SER A 440 34.97 20.14 -1.49
CA SER A 440 34.78 19.98 -2.93
C SER A 440 33.65 20.87 -3.47
N TRP A 441 32.50 20.92 -2.78
CA TRP A 441 31.42 21.87 -3.09
C TRP A 441 31.89 23.32 -2.96
N LYS A 442 32.61 23.68 -1.88
CA LYS A 442 33.18 25.02 -1.69
C LYS A 442 34.26 25.38 -2.72
N GLU A 443 34.91 24.41 -3.35
CA GLU A 443 35.81 24.66 -4.49
C GLU A 443 35.02 24.87 -5.79
N MET A 444 33.95 24.11 -6.01
CA MET A 444 33.03 24.26 -7.14
C MET A 444 32.30 25.62 -7.11
N GLU A 445 31.87 26.09 -5.94
CA GLU A 445 31.32 27.43 -5.75
C GLU A 445 32.37 28.52 -6.02
N ARG A 446 33.59 28.38 -5.50
CA ARG A 446 34.70 29.32 -5.79
C ARG A 446 35.07 29.37 -7.29
N LYS A 447 34.79 28.32 -8.06
CA LYS A 447 34.88 28.30 -9.53
C LYS A 447 33.67 28.97 -10.21
N ARG A 448 32.45 28.81 -9.69
CA ARG A 448 31.25 29.54 -10.17
C ARG A 448 31.37 31.05 -9.94
N LEU A 449 31.68 31.50 -8.73
CA LEU A 449 31.78 32.91 -8.35
C LEU A 449 32.84 33.69 -9.15
N LYS A 450 33.94 33.04 -9.56
CA LYS A 450 34.94 33.66 -10.45
C LYS A 450 34.45 33.92 -11.89
N THR A 451 33.31 33.37 -12.28
CA THR A 451 32.76 33.49 -13.64
C THR A 451 31.66 34.56 -13.76
N GLN A 452 31.35 35.29 -12.68
CA GLN A 452 30.32 36.35 -12.67
C GLN A 452 30.85 37.71 -12.21
N CYS A 453 31.80 38.29 -12.96
CA CYS A 453 32.24 39.68 -12.78
C CYS A 453 32.69 40.34 -14.11
N THR A 454 31.74 40.56 -15.02
CA THR A 454 31.87 41.51 -16.16
C THR A 454 30.56 42.28 -16.31
N PRO A 455 30.54 43.61 -16.08
CA PRO A 455 29.30 44.38 -16.02
C PRO A 455 28.81 44.90 -17.40
N TYR A 456 27.50 44.74 -17.62
CA TYR A 456 26.59 45.69 -18.26
C TYR A 456 26.91 46.28 -19.66
N VAL A 457 26.07 45.96 -20.65
CA VAL A 457 25.32 46.95 -21.48
C VAL A 457 24.00 46.30 -21.92
N SER A 458 22.91 47.07 -21.95
CA SER A 458 21.61 46.65 -22.49
C SER A 458 21.41 47.19 -23.92
N GLN A 459 20.95 46.34 -24.84
CA GLN A 459 20.36 46.77 -26.12
C GLN A 459 19.32 45.75 -26.64
N SER A 460 18.58 46.12 -27.69
CA SER A 460 17.23 45.57 -27.96
C SER A 460 17.02 45.16 -29.44
N ARG A 461 15.99 44.32 -29.63
CA ARG A 461 15.22 44.01 -30.86
C ARG A 461 15.65 42.85 -31.78
N TYR A 462 14.60 42.37 -32.46
CA TYR A 462 14.49 41.57 -33.69
C TYR A 462 14.69 40.04 -33.62
N TYR A 463 13.58 39.35 -33.95
CA TYR A 463 13.57 37.99 -34.50
C TYR A 463 14.02 38.02 -35.98
N CYS A 464 14.89 37.09 -36.41
CA CYS A 464 14.73 36.44 -37.72
C CYS A 464 15.58 35.14 -37.87
N VAL A 465 14.88 33.99 -37.87
CA VAL A 465 14.89 32.92 -38.90
C VAL A 465 16.21 32.54 -39.63
N ASN A 466 16.54 31.23 -39.55
CA ASN A 466 17.22 30.32 -40.52
C ASN A 466 18.76 30.11 -40.61
N SER A 467 19.14 28.86 -40.29
CA SER A 467 19.91 27.85 -41.07
C SER A 467 21.31 28.10 -41.67
N PHE A 468 22.28 27.24 -41.28
CA PHE A 468 23.32 26.60 -42.12
C PHE A 468 23.69 25.24 -41.47
N THR A 469 23.44 24.04 -42.03
CA THR A 469 24.11 23.31 -43.14
C THR A 469 25.58 22.89 -42.97
N GLY A 470 25.81 21.97 -42.01
CA GLY A 470 26.51 20.67 -42.13
C GLY A 470 27.71 20.40 -43.07
N THR A 471 28.71 19.71 -42.50
CA THR A 471 29.64 18.72 -43.13
C THR A 471 30.33 17.93 -41.99
N SER A 472 30.79 16.67 -42.04
CA SER A 472 30.30 15.38 -42.59
C SER A 472 31.51 14.45 -42.83
N THR A 473 31.69 13.36 -42.05
CA THR A 473 32.39 12.08 -42.41
C THR A 473 32.59 11.19 -41.15
N VAL A 474 32.66 9.85 -41.20
CA VAL A 474 31.74 8.81 -41.71
C VAL A 474 32.25 7.41 -41.31
N GLY A 475 31.34 6.47 -40.99
CA GLY A 475 31.65 5.03 -40.78
C GLY A 475 30.79 4.40 -39.68
N LYS A 476 29.56 3.91 -39.90
CA LYS A 476 29.15 2.67 -40.63
C LYS A 476 29.80 1.42 -40.03
N ARG A 477 29.08 0.34 -39.66
CA ARG A 477 27.85 -0.30 -40.22
C ARG A 477 26.89 -0.68 -39.07
N SER A 478 25.56 -0.52 -39.08
CA SER A 478 24.45 -0.75 -40.05
C SER A 478 23.80 -2.14 -39.95
N MET A 479 22.61 -2.21 -39.31
CA MET A 479 21.65 -3.33 -39.33
C MET A 479 20.53 -3.03 -40.34
N SER A 480 19.95 -4.05 -40.99
CA SER A 480 18.73 -3.96 -41.82
C SER A 480 18.06 -5.34 -41.99
N PRO A 481 16.75 -5.43 -42.33
CA PRO A 481 15.89 -6.47 -41.74
C PRO A 481 14.94 -7.21 -42.72
N ILE A 482 14.04 -8.03 -42.14
CA ILE A 482 12.77 -8.56 -42.71
C ILE A 482 12.91 -9.66 -43.79
N GLN A 483 12.27 -10.82 -43.59
CA GLN A 483 10.99 -11.17 -44.25
C GLN A 483 10.32 -12.40 -43.61
N GLU A 484 8.99 -12.51 -43.75
CA GLU A 484 8.15 -13.67 -43.40
C GLU A 484 7.96 -14.57 -44.63
N GLU A 485 7.83 -15.89 -44.47
CA GLU A 485 7.04 -16.74 -45.36
C GLU A 485 6.32 -17.86 -44.59
N THR A 486 5.21 -18.33 -45.15
CA THR A 486 4.35 -19.41 -44.63
C THR A 486 4.55 -20.69 -45.41
N GLY A 487 4.54 -21.85 -44.74
CA GLY A 487 4.48 -23.16 -45.38
C GLY A 487 4.06 -24.26 -44.39
N SER A 488 3.26 -25.21 -44.87
CA SER A 488 2.82 -26.42 -44.15
C SER A 488 3.45 -27.68 -44.77
N ASP A 489 3.45 -28.78 -44.03
CA ASP A 489 2.73 -30.03 -44.37
C ASP A 489 3.07 -31.15 -43.36
N ASP A 490 2.35 -32.28 -43.43
CA ASP A 490 2.27 -33.33 -42.41
C ASP A 490 3.18 -34.57 -42.66
N MET A 491 3.09 -35.54 -41.71
CA MET A 491 3.25 -37.01 -41.83
C MET A 491 4.58 -37.72 -41.48
N GLU A 492 4.49 -38.50 -40.38
CA GLU A 492 4.67 -39.96 -40.25
C GLU A 492 6.06 -40.67 -40.32
N GLU A 493 6.31 -41.50 -39.28
CA GLU A 493 6.91 -42.87 -39.26
C GLU A 493 8.40 -43.08 -39.71
N GLU A 494 9.20 -44.04 -39.20
CA GLU A 494 9.01 -45.16 -38.24
C GLU A 494 10.34 -45.66 -37.60
N GLU A 495 10.25 -46.63 -36.66
CA GLU A 495 11.21 -47.67 -36.18
C GLU A 495 12.69 -47.37 -35.74
N GLY A 496 13.18 -48.11 -34.72
CA GLY A 496 14.64 -48.29 -34.55
C GLY A 496 15.30 -48.89 -33.27
N GLN A 497 14.80 -49.99 -32.68
CA GLN A 497 15.60 -50.99 -31.89
C GLN A 497 16.29 -50.65 -30.54
N ASP A 498 15.59 -50.98 -29.43
CA ASP A 498 16.09 -51.79 -28.29
C ASP A 498 16.11 -53.31 -28.71
N PRO A 499 16.70 -54.34 -28.01
CA PRO A 499 16.57 -54.72 -26.58
C PRO A 499 17.92 -55.21 -25.95
N GLU A 500 18.09 -55.99 -24.86
CA GLU A 500 17.33 -56.90 -23.94
C GLU A 500 17.92 -56.73 -22.49
N TYR A 501 17.45 -57.24 -21.33
CA TYR A 501 16.28 -57.95 -20.74
C TYR A 501 16.38 -57.69 -19.19
N ASP A 502 15.69 -58.26 -18.18
CA ASP A 502 14.76 -59.40 -17.98
C ASP A 502 13.86 -59.10 -16.75
N GLN A 503 12.53 -59.31 -16.77
CA GLN A 503 11.70 -60.35 -16.08
C GLN A 503 12.03 -60.70 -14.61
N THR A 504 11.07 -61.05 -13.71
CA THR A 504 9.73 -61.70 -13.81
C THR A 504 8.67 -60.98 -12.94
N GLU A 505 7.41 -60.77 -13.34
CA GLU A 505 6.24 -61.68 -13.49
C GLU A 505 5.55 -62.17 -12.17
N SER A 506 4.21 -62.36 -12.06
CA SER A 506 3.06 -61.95 -12.90
C SER A 506 1.66 -62.21 -12.24
N CYS A 507 0.60 -61.60 -12.81
CA CYS A 507 -0.80 -62.12 -12.96
C CYS A 507 -1.74 -62.36 -11.73
N ALA A 508 -3.09 -62.32 -11.84
CA ALA A 508 -4.01 -61.92 -12.93
C ALA A 508 -5.45 -61.57 -12.44
N GLU A 509 -6.25 -60.94 -13.33
CA GLU A 509 -7.72 -60.69 -13.23
C GLU A 509 -8.54 -61.80 -13.97
N PRO A 510 -9.92 -61.87 -13.99
CA PRO A 510 -10.78 -60.92 -14.75
C PRO A 510 -12.27 -60.71 -14.27
N LEU A 511 -12.98 -59.82 -14.99
CA LEU A 511 -14.43 -59.45 -14.98
C LEU A 511 -15.36 -60.49 -15.74
N PRO A 512 -16.69 -60.32 -16.04
CA PRO A 512 -17.60 -59.14 -16.02
C PRO A 512 -19.14 -59.37 -15.68
N ASP A 513 -20.02 -58.39 -16.06
CA ASP A 513 -21.51 -58.39 -16.20
C ASP A 513 -22.38 -58.33 -14.90
N GLY A 514 -23.60 -57.75 -14.79
CA GLY A 514 -24.39 -56.84 -15.66
C GLY A 514 -25.90 -56.69 -15.29
N LYS A 515 -26.53 -55.53 -15.60
CA LYS A 515 -28.00 -55.18 -15.69
C LYS A 515 -28.79 -54.46 -14.54
N LYS A 516 -29.10 -53.17 -14.79
CA LYS A 516 -30.42 -52.45 -14.87
C LYS A 516 -31.56 -52.56 -13.77
N ARG A 517 -32.27 -51.41 -13.58
CA ARG A 517 -33.62 -51.13 -12.95
C ARG A 517 -33.63 -50.83 -11.42
N ALA A 518 -34.52 -49.98 -10.84
CA ALA A 518 -35.49 -48.99 -11.36
C ALA A 518 -35.95 -47.95 -10.26
N LYS A 519 -36.68 -46.88 -10.65
CA LYS A 519 -37.21 -45.79 -9.79
C LYS A 519 -38.48 -46.16 -8.98
N LYS A 520 -38.74 -45.49 -7.83
CA LYS A 520 -40.09 -45.01 -7.42
C LYS A 520 -40.11 -43.99 -6.25
N PHE A 521 -41.18 -43.18 -6.20
CA PHE A 521 -41.51 -42.16 -5.17
C PHE A 521 -42.67 -42.63 -4.26
N LYS A 522 -42.75 -42.08 -3.03
CA LYS A 522 -43.93 -41.77 -2.17
C LYS A 522 -43.39 -41.01 -0.94
N LYS A 523 -43.89 -39.86 -0.43
CA LYS A 523 -45.16 -39.10 -0.41
C LYS A 523 -46.02 -39.32 0.86
N ILE A 524 -46.43 -38.18 1.45
CA ILE A 524 -46.97 -37.89 2.80
C ILE A 524 -48.36 -38.52 3.09
N LYS A 525 -48.68 -38.75 4.38
CA LYS A 525 -50.04 -38.62 4.94
C LYS A 525 -50.01 -38.16 6.42
N THR A 526 -51.14 -37.64 6.92
CA THR A 526 -51.34 -37.07 8.27
C THR A 526 -52.72 -37.47 8.83
N GLU A 527 -52.80 -37.78 10.12
CA GLU A 527 -54.00 -38.09 10.95
C GLU A 527 -53.52 -38.34 12.40
N GLN A 528 -54.28 -38.24 13.50
CA GLN A 528 -55.40 -37.38 13.89
C GLN A 528 -55.54 -37.42 15.45
N VAL A 529 -56.50 -36.69 16.05
CA VAL A 529 -56.64 -36.48 17.52
C VAL A 529 -57.74 -37.37 18.14
N PRO A 530 -57.67 -37.69 19.45
CA PRO A 530 -58.85 -37.63 20.32
C PRO A 530 -58.65 -36.86 21.65
N ALA A 531 -59.75 -36.41 22.26
CA ALA A 531 -59.85 -35.67 23.53
C ALA A 531 -59.75 -36.60 24.77
N GLY A 532 -59.67 -36.15 26.04
CA GLY A 532 -59.74 -34.81 26.65
C GLY A 532 -60.83 -34.72 27.74
N CYS A 533 -60.63 -33.95 28.84
CA CYS A 533 -61.65 -33.76 29.89
C CYS A 533 -61.38 -32.53 30.81
N ASN A 534 -62.31 -31.56 30.82
CA ASN A 534 -63.02 -30.91 31.95
C ASN A 534 -62.31 -30.60 33.31
N SER A 535 -62.62 -29.52 34.06
CA SER A 535 -63.73 -28.54 33.96
C SER A 535 -63.61 -27.31 34.91
N THR A 536 -64.29 -26.20 34.55
CA THR A 536 -64.95 -25.16 35.42
C THR A 536 -64.08 -24.27 36.37
N GLU A 537 -64.37 -22.97 36.66
CA GLU A 537 -65.48 -22.07 36.25
C GLU A 537 -65.17 -20.54 36.42
N ASN A 538 -65.97 -19.68 35.75
CA ASN A 538 -66.37 -18.27 36.04
C ASN A 538 -65.30 -17.20 36.45
N VAL A 539 -65.04 -16.06 35.76
CA VAL A 539 -65.84 -15.09 34.93
C VAL A 539 -66.85 -14.25 35.74
N PRO A 540 -67.03 -12.91 35.56
CA PRO A 540 -66.23 -11.88 34.84
C PRO A 540 -65.86 -10.60 35.67
N LEU A 541 -64.86 -9.83 35.20
CA LEU A 541 -65.06 -8.46 34.67
C LEU A 541 -63.83 -8.02 33.86
#